data_AF-A0A355FYG1-F1
#
_entry.id   AF-A0A355FYG1-F1
#
_cell.length_a   1.000
_cell.length_b   1.000
_cell.length_c   1.000
_cell.angle_alpha   90.00
_cell.angle_beta   90.00
_cell.angle_gamma   90.00
#
_symmetry.space_group_name_H-M   'P 1'
#
loop_
_entity.id
_entity.type
_entity.pdbx_description
1 polymer ?
#
loop_
_entity_poly.entity_id
_entity_poly.type
_entity_poly.pdbx_seq_one_letter_code
_entity_poly.pdbx_strand_id
1 'polypeptide(L)'
;MSEDAKIKSAAADAVYDFLDDSKRLDDIDALVLRHALPPGKRMQEALDPVLDLIAQGKLKPEDLPKRFEEKLGLSPEAARKLALDFASVLLVPLSSMLPEVGRALGALGIERLSAPASLEHPVQAVSANAFVHGELEKYKLELPEEHLQKKFERSLSEFVAKRKTREETLETLTRPRKVGGLGLDVYASARLL
;
A
#
# COMPACT_ATOMS: atom_id res chain seq x y z
N MET A 1 -10.68 -17.76 22.13
CA MET A 1 -9.65 -17.54 21.09
C MET A 1 -8.30 -17.58 21.75
N SER A 2 -7.36 -18.37 21.22
CA SER A 2 -5.99 -18.51 21.75
C SER A 2 -5.24 -17.17 21.70
N GLU A 3 -4.36 -16.93 22.67
CA GLU A 3 -3.46 -15.78 22.74
C GLU A 3 -2.56 -15.69 21.48
N ASP A 4 -2.16 -16.84 20.92
CA ASP A 4 -1.44 -16.95 19.65
C ASP A 4 -2.25 -16.43 18.45
N ALA A 5 -3.58 -16.57 18.47
CA ALA A 5 -4.44 -16.09 17.39
C ALA A 5 -4.58 -14.57 17.43
N LYS A 6 -4.54 -13.96 18.63
CA LYS A 6 -4.53 -12.50 18.79
C LYS A 6 -3.19 -11.88 18.37
N ILE A 7 -2.08 -12.53 18.71
CA ILE A 7 -0.73 -12.08 18.32
C ILE A 7 -0.54 -12.18 16.80
N LYS A 8 -1.02 -13.26 16.16
CA LYS A 8 -0.99 -13.39 14.70
C LYS A 8 -1.89 -12.38 13.99
N SER A 9 -3.05 -12.06 14.55
CA SER A 9 -3.94 -11.01 14.03
C SER A 9 -3.28 -9.64 14.11
N ALA A 10 -2.72 -9.27 15.26
CA ALA A 10 -2.10 -7.95 15.46
C ALA A 10 -0.84 -7.75 14.58
N ALA A 11 -0.05 -8.80 14.36
CA ALA A 11 1.09 -8.76 13.44
C ALA A 11 0.64 -8.61 11.98
N ALA A 12 -0.46 -9.25 11.59
CA ALA A 12 -1.03 -9.09 10.25
C ALA A 12 -1.54 -7.66 10.03
N ASP A 13 -2.26 -7.10 11.02
CA ASP A 13 -2.79 -5.74 10.96
C ASP A 13 -1.67 -4.70 10.80
N ALA A 14 -0.58 -4.84 11.58
CA ALA A 14 0.58 -3.95 11.49
C ALA A 14 1.33 -4.03 10.15
N VAL A 15 1.34 -5.22 9.51
CA VAL A 15 1.91 -5.38 8.17
C VAL A 15 1.05 -4.65 7.15
N TYR A 16 -0.28 -4.79 7.20
CA TYR A 16 -1.17 -4.07 6.29
C TYR A 16 -1.14 -2.55 6.50
N ASP A 17 -1.05 -2.08 7.74
CA ASP A 17 -0.87 -0.66 8.05
C ASP A 17 0.40 -0.08 7.40
N PHE A 18 1.50 -0.86 7.40
CA PHE A 18 2.74 -0.47 6.73
C PHE A 18 2.61 -0.49 5.19
N LEU A 19 1.91 -1.48 4.63
CA LEU A 19 1.63 -1.55 3.19
C LEU A 19 0.77 -0.37 2.71
N ASP A 20 -0.07 0.18 3.58
CA ASP A 20 -0.97 1.29 3.29
C ASP A 20 -0.40 2.69 3.61
N ASP A 21 0.81 2.78 4.19
CA ASP A 21 1.43 4.06 4.52
C ASP A 21 1.74 4.87 3.24
N SER A 22 1.18 6.08 3.14
CA SER A 22 1.46 6.99 2.03
C SER A 22 2.95 7.34 1.86
N LYS A 23 3.72 7.30 2.94
CA LYS A 23 5.17 7.53 2.92
C LYS A 23 5.89 6.45 2.10
N ARG A 24 5.34 5.23 2.04
CA ARG A 24 5.82 4.15 1.19
C ARG A 24 5.82 4.53 -0.29
N LEU A 25 4.79 5.26 -0.73
CA LEU A 25 4.68 5.70 -2.12
C LEU A 25 5.76 6.73 -2.44
N ASP A 26 6.03 7.64 -1.51
CA ASP A 26 7.13 8.60 -1.62
C ASP A 26 8.50 7.88 -1.67
N ASP A 27 8.67 6.83 -0.86
CA ASP A 27 9.87 5.99 -0.84
C ASP A 27 10.05 5.18 -2.13
N ILE A 28 8.96 4.68 -2.73
CA ILE A 28 8.96 4.02 -4.04
C ILE A 28 9.32 5.03 -5.13
N ASP A 29 8.73 6.22 -5.12
CA ASP A 29 9.04 7.28 -6.09
C ASP A 29 10.52 7.72 -5.97
N ALA A 30 11.05 7.79 -4.75
CA ALA A 30 12.47 8.06 -4.51
C ALA A 30 13.39 6.96 -5.06
N LEU A 31 13.00 5.68 -4.94
CA LEU A 31 13.73 4.55 -5.52
C LEU A 31 13.73 4.61 -7.05
N VAL A 32 12.58 4.92 -7.65
CA VAL A 32 12.41 5.06 -9.10
C VAL A 32 13.33 6.14 -9.65
N LEU A 33 13.35 7.31 -8.99
CA LEU A 33 14.21 8.42 -9.36
C LEU A 33 15.69 8.03 -9.24
N ARG A 34 16.08 7.34 -8.16
CA ARG A 34 17.47 6.94 -7.90
C ARG A 34 18.01 5.95 -8.94
N HIS A 35 17.16 5.06 -9.46
CA HIS A 35 17.54 4.05 -10.45
C HIS A 35 17.25 4.47 -11.90
N ALA A 36 16.85 5.73 -12.12
CA ALA A 36 16.48 6.27 -13.43
C ALA A 36 15.47 5.36 -14.17
N LEU A 37 14.55 4.74 -13.43
CA LEU A 37 13.53 3.88 -14.01
C LEU A 37 12.50 4.74 -14.73
N PRO A 38 12.04 4.34 -15.93
CA PRO A 38 11.03 5.09 -16.65
C PRO A 38 9.74 5.15 -15.82
N PRO A 39 9.25 6.35 -15.46
CA PRO A 39 8.00 6.47 -14.74
C PRO A 39 6.85 5.99 -15.63
N GLY A 40 5.96 5.17 -15.09
CA GLY A 40 4.81 4.69 -15.83
C GLY A 40 4.14 3.47 -15.23
N LYS A 41 2.98 3.14 -15.80
CA LYS A 41 2.09 2.06 -15.34
C LYS A 41 2.81 0.72 -15.15
N ARG A 42 3.75 0.39 -16.02
CA ARG A 42 4.54 -0.84 -15.98
C ARG A 42 5.43 -0.96 -14.73
N MET A 43 5.89 0.17 -14.18
CA MET A 43 6.73 0.20 -13.00
C MET A 43 5.89 0.13 -11.72
N GLN A 44 4.77 0.84 -11.66
CA GLN A 44 3.78 0.68 -10.58
C GLN A 44 3.26 -0.77 -10.52
N GLU A 45 2.87 -1.35 -11.66
CA GLU A 45 2.44 -2.75 -11.75
C GLU A 45 3.55 -3.75 -11.37
N ALA A 46 4.82 -3.36 -11.43
CA ALA A 46 5.95 -4.20 -11.09
C ALA A 46 6.38 -4.08 -9.61
N LEU A 47 6.21 -2.91 -8.99
CA LEU A 47 6.64 -2.61 -7.61
C LEU A 47 5.49 -2.68 -6.59
N ASP A 48 4.30 -2.19 -6.94
CA ASP A 48 3.14 -2.16 -6.04
C ASP A 48 2.78 -3.55 -5.48
N PRO A 49 2.62 -4.60 -6.31
CA PRO A 49 2.20 -5.90 -5.79
C PRO A 49 3.33 -6.67 -5.11
N VAL A 50 4.58 -6.20 -5.15
CA VAL A 50 5.72 -6.95 -4.63
C VAL A 50 5.64 -7.10 -3.12
N LEU A 51 5.28 -6.03 -2.42
CA LEU A 51 5.17 -6.07 -0.96
C LEU A 51 3.99 -6.93 -0.52
N ASP A 52 2.85 -6.84 -1.20
CA ASP A 52 1.69 -7.71 -0.95
C ASP A 52 2.04 -9.18 -1.16
N LEU A 53 2.80 -9.51 -2.22
CA LEU A 53 3.22 -10.87 -2.50
C LEU A 53 4.22 -11.39 -1.47
N ILE A 54 5.08 -10.53 -0.92
CA ILE A 54 6.01 -10.90 0.15
C ILE A 54 5.25 -11.08 1.47
N ALA A 55 4.34 -10.18 1.82
CA ALA A 55 3.49 -10.27 3.01
C ALA A 55 2.61 -11.53 2.97
N GLN A 56 2.12 -11.93 1.79
CA GLN A 56 1.37 -13.17 1.57
C GLN A 56 2.26 -14.43 1.49
N GLY A 57 3.58 -14.29 1.57
CA GLY A 57 4.54 -15.40 1.45
C GLY A 57 4.62 -16.03 0.05
N LYS A 58 4.03 -15.39 -0.97
CA LYS A 58 4.00 -15.85 -2.37
C LYS A 58 5.27 -15.50 -3.14
N LEU A 59 6.02 -14.51 -2.67
CA LEU A 59 7.30 -14.09 -3.24
C LEU A 59 8.33 -14.03 -2.11
N LYS A 60 9.50 -14.64 -2.31
CA LYS A 60 10.60 -14.50 -1.36
C LYS A 60 11.42 -13.26 -1.71
N PRO A 61 11.94 -12.51 -0.71
CA PRO A 61 12.84 -11.39 -0.96
C PRO A 61 14.04 -11.75 -1.85
N GLU A 62 14.55 -12.97 -1.74
CA GLU A 62 15.65 -13.51 -2.56
C GLU A 62 15.34 -13.52 -4.07
N ASP A 63 14.07 -13.64 -4.45
CA ASP A 63 13.61 -13.70 -5.84
C ASP A 63 13.39 -12.31 -6.47
N LEU A 64 13.56 -11.23 -5.68
CA LEU A 64 13.36 -9.85 -6.15
C LEU A 64 14.22 -9.47 -7.36
N PRO A 65 15.54 -9.76 -7.40
CA PRO A 65 16.37 -9.39 -8.55
C PRO A 65 15.81 -10.00 -9.84
N LYS A 66 15.53 -11.31 -9.83
CA LYS A 66 15.01 -12.01 -11.00
C LYS A 66 13.65 -11.45 -11.44
N ARG A 67 12.77 -11.14 -10.49
CA ARG A 67 11.48 -10.51 -10.80
C ARG A 67 11.65 -9.13 -11.44
N PHE A 68 12.59 -8.32 -10.97
CA PHE A 68 12.87 -7.02 -11.55
C PHE A 68 13.50 -7.12 -12.93
N GLU A 69 14.36 -8.11 -13.19
CA GLU A 69 14.81 -8.43 -14.55
C GLU A 69 13.62 -8.74 -15.48
N GLU A 70 12.74 -9.66 -15.08
CA GLU A 70 11.62 -10.12 -15.91
C GLU A 70 10.56 -9.03 -16.15
N LYS A 71 10.23 -8.24 -15.12
CA LYS A 71 9.12 -7.27 -15.18
C LYS A 71 9.55 -5.91 -15.70
N LEU A 72 10.73 -5.44 -15.28
CA LEU A 72 11.25 -4.13 -15.62
C LEU A 72 12.25 -4.17 -16.79
N GLY A 73 12.70 -5.35 -17.21
CA GLY A 73 13.67 -5.49 -18.30
C GLY A 73 15.07 -4.95 -17.94
N LEU A 74 15.41 -5.00 -16.65
CA LEU A 74 16.69 -4.51 -16.14
C LEU A 74 17.81 -5.51 -16.41
N SER A 75 19.04 -5.01 -16.50
CA SER A 75 20.22 -5.88 -16.47
C SER A 75 20.35 -6.55 -15.10
N PRO A 76 21.00 -7.73 -14.99
CA PRO A 76 21.16 -8.42 -13.72
C PRO A 76 21.80 -7.56 -12.61
N GLU A 77 22.76 -6.70 -12.98
CA GLU A 77 23.40 -5.78 -12.04
C GLU A 77 22.43 -4.69 -11.54
N ALA A 78 21.66 -4.07 -12.45
CA ALA A 78 20.69 -3.04 -12.12
C ALA A 78 19.52 -3.61 -11.29
N ALA A 79 19.05 -4.80 -11.64
CA ALA A 79 18.00 -5.50 -10.91
C ALA A 79 18.43 -5.89 -9.50
N ARG A 80 19.67 -6.38 -9.33
CA ARG A 80 20.23 -6.68 -8.01
C ARG A 80 20.36 -5.43 -7.16
N LYS A 81 20.85 -4.32 -7.73
CA LYS A 81 20.98 -3.04 -7.02
C LYS A 81 19.61 -2.48 -6.60
N LEU A 82 18.61 -2.57 -7.49
CA LEU A 82 17.24 -2.18 -7.17
C LEU A 82 16.64 -3.07 -6.09
N ALA A 83 16.85 -4.38 -6.14
CA ALA A 83 16.39 -5.32 -5.13
C ALA A 83 16.96 -5.01 -3.74
N LEU A 84 18.25 -4.66 -3.67
CA LEU A 84 18.89 -4.24 -2.42
C LEU A 84 18.29 -2.94 -1.87
N ASP A 85 18.16 -1.93 -2.72
CA ASP A 85 17.61 -0.64 -2.30
C ASP A 85 16.13 -0.78 -1.90
N PHE A 86 15.34 -1.50 -2.69
CA PHE A 86 13.95 -1.83 -2.38
C PHE A 86 13.83 -2.55 -1.05
N ALA A 87 14.65 -3.59 -0.84
CA ALA A 87 14.64 -4.36 0.39
C ALA A 87 15.07 -3.52 1.61
N SER A 88 16.07 -2.66 1.46
CA SER A 88 16.53 -1.80 2.54
C SER A 88 15.50 -0.75 2.97
N VAL A 89 14.75 -0.19 2.01
CA VAL A 89 13.78 0.87 2.27
C VAL A 89 12.44 0.28 2.72
N LEU A 90 11.98 -0.79 2.07
CA LEU A 90 10.60 -1.26 2.20
C LEU A 90 10.46 -2.58 2.97
N LEU A 91 11.49 -3.43 3.01
CA LEU A 91 11.41 -4.74 3.68
C LEU A 91 12.09 -4.78 5.05
N VAL A 92 13.09 -3.93 5.28
CA VAL A 92 13.73 -3.81 6.60
C VAL A 92 12.72 -3.39 7.68
N PRO A 93 11.83 -2.40 7.47
CA PRO A 93 10.80 -2.08 8.46
C PRO A 93 9.86 -3.26 8.76
N LEU A 94 9.58 -4.09 7.76
CA LEU A 94 8.76 -5.30 7.90
C LEU A 94 9.46 -6.45 8.64
N SER A 95 10.79 -6.44 8.75
CA SER A 95 11.55 -7.54 9.35
C SER A 95 11.29 -7.73 10.86
N SER A 96 10.82 -6.67 11.55
CA SER A 96 10.40 -6.72 12.95
C SER A 96 9.06 -7.43 13.14
N MET A 97 8.19 -7.37 12.13
CA MET A 97 6.84 -7.94 12.12
C MET A 97 6.79 -9.31 11.44
N LEU A 98 7.65 -9.54 10.45
CA LEU A 98 7.78 -10.77 9.67
C LEU A 98 9.21 -11.33 9.80
N PRO A 99 9.48 -12.20 10.80
CA PRO A 99 10.82 -12.75 11.05
C PRO A 99 11.39 -13.56 9.88
N GLU A 100 10.53 -14.06 9.00
CA GLU A 100 10.90 -14.76 7.77
C GLU A 100 11.41 -13.82 6.69
N VAL A 101 10.85 -12.60 6.58
CA VAL A 101 11.41 -11.54 5.73
C VAL A 101 12.79 -11.16 6.25
N GLY A 102 12.94 -10.95 7.57
CA GLY A 102 14.23 -10.65 8.17
C GLY A 102 15.31 -11.72 7.94
N ARG A 103 14.92 -13.00 7.85
CA ARG A 103 15.85 -14.10 7.50
C ARG A 103 16.22 -14.08 6.01
N ALA A 104 15.26 -13.85 5.12
CA ALA A 104 15.49 -13.77 3.69
C ALA A 104 16.32 -12.54 3.26
N LEU A 105 16.24 -11.43 4.02
CA LEU A 105 17.08 -10.25 3.79
C LEU A 105 18.57 -10.54 3.99
N GLY A 106 18.92 -11.45 4.91
CA GLY A 106 20.30 -11.90 5.10
C GLY A 106 20.88 -12.59 3.86
N ALA A 107 20.06 -13.32 3.10
CA ALA A 107 20.47 -13.96 1.85
C ALA A 107 20.73 -12.94 0.72
N LEU A 108 20.14 -11.75 0.79
CA LEU A 108 20.46 -10.64 -0.11
C LEU A 108 21.74 -9.88 0.30
N GLY A 109 22.35 -10.20 1.45
CA GLY A 109 23.51 -9.48 1.99
C GLY A 109 23.16 -8.20 2.74
N ILE A 110 21.88 -8.02 3.10
CA ILE A 110 21.45 -6.97 4.02
C ILE A 110 21.60 -7.54 5.42
N GLU A 111 22.76 -7.30 6.04
CA GLU A 111 22.93 -7.58 7.47
C GLU A 111 21.90 -6.76 8.24
N ARG A 112 21.34 -7.35 9.31
CA ARG A 112 20.39 -6.70 10.21
C ARG A 112 20.99 -5.38 10.70
N LEU A 113 20.74 -4.30 9.99
CA LEU A 113 20.90 -2.96 10.52
C LEU A 113 19.96 -2.93 11.72
N SER A 114 20.55 -2.82 12.90
CA SER A 114 19.80 -2.61 14.14
C SER A 114 18.74 -1.58 13.84
N ALA A 115 17.47 -1.98 13.87
CA ALA A 115 16.36 -1.06 13.71
C ALA A 115 16.60 0.08 14.72
N PRO A 116 16.51 1.36 14.33
CA PRO A 116 16.54 2.42 15.33
C PRO A 116 15.47 2.09 16.37
N ALA A 117 15.92 2.01 17.63
CA ALA A 117 15.08 1.63 18.76
C ALA A 117 13.82 2.49 18.78
N SER A 118 12.67 1.83 18.91
CA SER A 118 11.33 2.36 19.21
C SER A 118 11.12 3.85 18.95
N LEU A 119 10.46 4.16 17.83
CA LEU A 119 9.44 5.21 17.91
C LEU A 119 8.22 4.56 18.56
N GLU A 120 7.98 4.90 19.82
CA GLU A 120 6.70 4.64 20.47
C GLU A 120 5.61 5.25 19.57
N HIS A 121 4.88 4.40 18.83
CA HIS A 121 3.76 4.85 18.03
C HIS A 121 2.52 4.99 18.93
N PRO A 122 2.00 6.20 19.13
CA PRO A 122 0.75 6.38 19.83
C PRO A 122 -0.39 5.87 18.94
N VAL A 123 -1.18 4.95 19.48
CA VAL A 123 -2.61 4.68 19.20
C VAL A 123 -3.04 4.69 17.72
N GLN A 124 -3.24 3.48 17.18
CA GLN A 124 -4.17 3.11 16.08
C GLN A 124 -4.74 4.29 15.26
N ALA A 125 -4.06 4.64 14.17
CA ALA A 125 -4.66 5.41 13.10
C ALA A 125 -4.99 4.45 11.96
N VAL A 126 -6.22 3.95 11.93
CA VAL A 126 -6.75 3.23 10.76
C VAL A 126 -6.58 4.14 9.55
N SER A 127 -5.92 3.66 8.49
CA SER A 127 -5.68 4.45 7.28
C SER A 127 -7.02 4.89 6.68
N ALA A 128 -7.09 6.07 6.05
CA ALA A 128 -8.34 6.55 5.45
C ALA A 128 -8.90 5.57 4.41
N ASN A 129 -8.03 4.89 3.67
CA ASN A 129 -8.40 3.85 2.71
C ASN A 129 -8.93 2.60 3.39
N ALA A 130 -8.23 2.06 4.40
CA ALA A 130 -8.65 0.86 5.13
C ALA A 130 -9.95 1.11 5.91
N PHE A 131 -10.10 2.31 6.48
CA PHE A 131 -11.32 2.76 7.14
C PHE A 131 -12.50 2.80 6.16
N VAL A 132 -12.32 3.42 5.00
CA VAL A 132 -13.37 3.52 3.98
C VAL A 132 -13.69 2.15 3.42
N HIS A 133 -12.70 1.35 3.02
CA HIS A 133 -12.92 0.03 2.45
C HIS A 133 -13.61 -0.90 3.45
N GLY A 134 -13.14 -0.94 4.71
CA GLY A 134 -13.75 -1.76 5.76
C GLY A 134 -15.18 -1.33 6.12
N GLU A 135 -15.48 -0.04 6.17
CA GLU A 135 -16.86 0.41 6.38
C GLU A 135 -17.75 0.14 5.16
N LEU A 136 -17.25 0.27 3.93
CA LEU A 136 -18.02 -0.07 2.73
C LEU A 136 -18.35 -1.57 2.64
N GLU A 137 -17.38 -2.45 2.93
CA GLU A 137 -17.61 -3.90 2.99
C GLU A 137 -18.65 -4.28 4.06
N LYS A 138 -18.54 -3.68 5.25
CA LYS A 138 -19.46 -3.91 6.37
C LYS A 138 -20.92 -3.58 6.01
N TYR A 139 -21.14 -2.53 5.22
CA TYR A 139 -22.48 -2.17 4.74
C TYR A 139 -22.83 -2.77 3.37
N LYS A 140 -21.95 -3.59 2.79
CA LYS A 140 -22.10 -4.16 1.44
C LYS A 140 -22.39 -3.08 0.38
N LEU A 141 -21.71 -1.95 0.51
CA LEU A 141 -21.84 -0.81 -0.39
C LEU A 141 -20.88 -1.00 -1.56
N GLU A 142 -21.38 -1.68 -2.59
CA GLU A 142 -20.66 -1.92 -3.83
C GLU A 142 -21.37 -1.19 -4.99
N LEU A 143 -20.59 -0.47 -5.79
CA LEU A 143 -21.05 0.08 -7.05
C LEU A 143 -20.94 -0.99 -8.15
N PRO A 144 -21.88 -1.00 -9.12
CA PRO A 144 -21.95 -2.05 -10.15
C PRO A 144 -20.77 -2.04 -11.12
N GLU A 145 -19.98 -0.97 -11.17
CA GLU A 145 -18.85 -0.81 -12.07
C GLU A 145 -17.57 -0.61 -11.26
N GLU A 146 -16.58 -1.50 -11.45
CA GLU A 146 -15.32 -1.52 -10.67
C GLU A 146 -14.56 -0.18 -10.69
N HIS A 147 -14.57 0.52 -11.83
CA HIS A 147 -13.90 1.81 -11.94
C HIS A 147 -14.64 2.93 -11.18
N LEU A 148 -15.96 2.81 -10.99
CA LEU A 148 -16.73 3.71 -10.14
C LEU A 148 -16.49 3.40 -8.67
N GLN A 149 -16.39 2.12 -8.31
CA GLN A 149 -16.04 1.67 -6.96
C GLN A 149 -14.70 2.27 -6.51
N LYS A 150 -13.65 2.10 -7.32
CA LYS A 150 -12.32 2.65 -7.01
C LYS A 150 -12.33 4.17 -6.87
N LYS A 151 -13.14 4.86 -7.67
CA LYS A 151 -13.27 6.32 -7.63
C LYS A 151 -14.07 6.80 -6.43
N PHE A 152 -15.06 6.02 -6.02
CA PHE A 152 -15.87 6.25 -4.82
C PHE A 152 -15.02 6.08 -3.56
N GLU A 153 -14.32 4.96 -3.44
CA GLU A 153 -13.36 4.70 -2.36
C GLU A 153 -12.32 5.81 -2.26
N ARG A 154 -11.66 6.13 -3.38
CA ARG A 154 -10.67 7.21 -3.43
C ARG A 154 -11.22 8.56 -2.96
N SER A 155 -12.45 8.91 -3.36
CA SER A 155 -13.06 10.20 -2.99
C SER A 155 -13.33 10.27 -1.48
N LEU A 156 -13.81 9.18 -0.88
CA LEU A 156 -14.05 9.09 0.55
C LEU A 156 -12.74 9.06 1.35
N SER A 157 -11.72 8.38 0.86
CA SER A 157 -10.42 8.34 1.51
C SER A 157 -9.72 9.69 1.48
N GLU A 158 -9.81 10.43 0.38
CA GLU A 158 -9.31 11.80 0.28
C GLU A 158 -10.05 12.74 1.26
N PHE A 159 -11.34 12.52 1.48
CA PHE A 159 -12.14 13.26 2.48
C PHE A 159 -11.74 12.92 3.92
N VAL A 160 -11.65 11.63 4.27
CA VAL A 160 -11.24 11.16 5.61
C VAL A 160 -9.81 11.60 5.93
N ALA A 161 -8.93 11.62 4.94
CA ALA A 161 -7.57 12.14 5.05
C ALA A 161 -7.49 13.69 5.07
N LYS A 162 -8.63 14.39 5.07
CA LYS A 162 -8.75 15.86 5.05
C LYS A 162 -8.03 16.53 3.87
N ARG A 163 -7.87 15.82 2.75
CA ARG A 163 -7.30 16.34 1.50
C ARG A 163 -8.32 17.01 0.60
N LYS A 164 -9.62 16.75 0.84
CA LYS A 164 -10.76 17.40 0.19
C LYS A 164 -11.74 17.93 1.23
N THR A 165 -12.37 19.06 0.93
CA THR A 165 -13.47 19.56 1.75
C THR A 165 -14.74 18.74 1.56
N ARG A 166 -15.72 18.98 2.44
CA ARG A 166 -17.04 18.38 2.31
C ARG A 166 -17.71 18.80 1.00
N GLU A 167 -17.59 20.07 0.59
CA GLU A 167 -18.18 20.54 -0.67
C GLU A 167 -17.53 19.87 -1.89
N GLU A 168 -16.20 19.77 -1.92
CA GLU A 168 -15.46 19.16 -3.04
C GLU A 168 -15.75 17.66 -3.18
N THR A 169 -15.88 16.98 -2.04
CA THR A 169 -16.23 15.56 -2.01
C THR A 169 -17.67 15.36 -2.47
N LEU A 170 -18.61 16.15 -1.95
CA LEU A 170 -20.01 16.09 -2.35
C LEU A 170 -20.19 16.40 -3.85
N GLU A 171 -19.46 17.38 -4.38
CA GLU A 171 -19.44 17.67 -5.81
C GLU A 171 -18.96 16.43 -6.59
N THR A 172 -17.86 15.80 -6.17
CA THR A 172 -17.33 14.60 -6.84
C THR A 172 -18.33 13.44 -6.84
N LEU A 173 -19.02 13.21 -5.71
CA LEU A 173 -20.01 12.15 -5.55
C LEU A 173 -21.26 12.40 -6.41
N THR A 174 -21.75 13.63 -6.47
CA THR A 174 -23.05 13.96 -7.07
C THR A 174 -22.98 14.40 -8.53
N ARG A 175 -21.80 14.88 -8.97
CA ARG A 175 -21.59 15.34 -10.33
C ARG A 175 -21.90 14.23 -11.36
N PRO A 176 -22.48 14.56 -12.53
CA PRO A 176 -22.81 13.55 -13.53
C PRO A 176 -21.59 12.73 -13.98
N ARG A 177 -21.79 11.43 -14.20
CA ARG A 177 -20.74 10.51 -14.68
C ARG A 177 -20.07 10.98 -15.98
N LYS A 178 -20.86 11.57 -16.89
CA LYS A 178 -20.40 12.08 -18.20
C LYS A 178 -19.30 13.15 -18.11
N VAL A 179 -19.22 13.87 -16.99
CA VAL A 179 -18.21 14.91 -16.76
C VAL A 179 -17.23 14.51 -15.64
N GLY A 180 -17.13 13.21 -15.36
CA GLY A 180 -16.18 12.70 -14.38
C GLY A 180 -16.62 12.80 -12.93
N GLY A 181 -17.91 12.79 -12.61
CA GLY A 181 -18.41 12.49 -11.25
C GLY A 181 -18.84 11.03 -11.07
N LEU A 182 -19.58 10.72 -10.00
CA LEU A 182 -20.16 9.38 -9.73
C LEU A 182 -21.67 9.32 -9.98
N GLY A 183 -22.34 10.47 -10.05
CA GLY A 183 -23.78 10.59 -10.29
C GLY A 183 -24.62 9.98 -9.17
N LEU A 184 -24.14 10.04 -7.93
CA LEU A 184 -24.88 9.57 -6.76
C LEU A 184 -25.94 10.60 -6.36
N ASP A 185 -26.97 10.12 -5.65
CA ASP A 185 -28.00 10.98 -5.09
C ASP A 185 -27.40 11.99 -4.09
N VAL A 186 -27.84 13.24 -4.16
CA VAL A 186 -27.33 14.35 -3.34
C VAL A 186 -27.59 14.11 -1.85
N TYR A 187 -28.78 13.62 -1.50
CA TYR A 187 -29.16 13.40 -0.11
C TYR A 187 -28.45 12.18 0.47
N ALA A 188 -28.31 11.11 -0.30
CA ALA A 188 -27.52 9.94 0.10
C ALA A 188 -26.04 10.31 0.30
N SER A 189 -25.47 11.09 -0.63
CA SER A 189 -24.07 11.52 -0.56
C SER A 189 -23.80 12.46 0.61
N ALA A 190 -24.73 13.38 0.92
CA ALA A 190 -24.59 14.28 2.06
C ALA A 190 -24.73 13.60 3.43
N ARG A 191 -25.42 12.45 3.50
CA ARG A 191 -25.51 11.64 4.73
C ARG A 191 -24.29 10.74 4.94
N LEU A 192 -23.56 10.45 3.86
CA LEU A 192 -22.34 9.66 3.87
C LEU A 192 -21.12 10.49 4.33
N LEU A 193 -21.16 11.81 4.13
CA LEU A 193 -20.10 12.80 4.45
C LEU A 193 -20.42 13.64 5.69
#